data_AF-A0A936CLF5-F1
#
_entry.id   AF-A0A936CLF5-F1
#
_cell.length_a   1.000
_cell.length_b   1.000
_cell.length_c   1.000
_cell.angle_alpha   90.00
_cell.angle_beta   90.00
_cell.angle_gamma   90.00
#
_symmetry.space_group_name_H-M   'P 1'
#
loop_
_entity.id
_entity.type
_entity.pdbx_description
1 polymer ?
#
loop_
_entity_poly.entity_id
_entity_poly.type
_entity_poly.pdbx_seq_one_letter_code
_entity_poly.pdbx_strand_id
1 'polypeptide(L)'
;MTGPQLIIAQISGQIFGLLLPAFLVTINKSLIRSELSPRLFKLDSFYWILAFMICFLPSVACSAVVNQSIPLPEWATSTEDKLAELLEKMLKMDSFSDYLVMMITAAVLPAVAEEWVFRGVLQNQLKHLFKSQISAWLVSSIVFGVIHMQMEGVLPRILLGLLLGLVYWKTQCIWNSILFHFLFNGVQITAVYLLGETNIESNAFQSADLVKFLQIGAMTLFSLVPLFFISKKLGWISTPKTS
;
A
#
# COMPACT_ATOMS: atom_id res chain seq x y z
N MET A 1 -25.37 0.49 -6.09
CA MET A 1 -24.65 -0.32 -7.10
C MET A 1 -24.60 -1.76 -6.62
N THR A 2 -24.65 -2.73 -7.53
CA THR A 2 -24.43 -4.15 -7.21
C THR A 2 -22.93 -4.46 -7.09
N GLY A 3 -22.55 -5.59 -6.48
CA GLY A 3 -21.15 -6.04 -6.39
C GLY A 3 -20.43 -6.02 -7.74
N PRO A 4 -20.94 -6.67 -8.80
CA PRO A 4 -20.32 -6.62 -10.13
C PRO A 4 -20.15 -5.21 -10.71
N GLN A 5 -21.11 -4.31 -10.46
CA GLN A 5 -20.99 -2.92 -10.91
C GLN A 5 -19.86 -2.19 -10.16
N LEU A 6 -19.65 -2.48 -8.87
CA LEU A 6 -18.55 -1.92 -8.09
C LEU A 6 -17.19 -2.43 -8.60
N ILE A 7 -17.08 -3.72 -8.92
CA ILE A 7 -15.86 -4.30 -9.50
C ILE A 7 -15.52 -3.62 -10.83
N ILE A 8 -16.51 -3.46 -11.73
CA ILE A 8 -16.31 -2.79 -13.02
C ILE A 8 -15.89 -1.33 -12.81
N ALA A 9 -16.53 -0.61 -11.88
CA ALA A 9 -16.17 0.77 -11.56
C ALA A 9 -14.74 0.87 -11.02
N GLN A 10 -14.33 -0.05 -10.13
CA GLN A 10 -12.97 -0.13 -9.61
C GLN A 10 -11.95 -0.40 -10.72
N ILE A 11 -12.18 -1.40 -11.58
CA ILE A 11 -11.29 -1.69 -12.72
C ILE A 11 -11.16 -0.45 -13.61
N SER A 12 -12.29 0.20 -13.91
CA SER A 12 -12.33 1.39 -14.76
C SER A 12 -11.55 2.55 -14.12
N GLY A 13 -11.72 2.77 -12.82
CA GLY A 13 -10.97 3.78 -12.07
C GLY A 13 -9.47 3.52 -12.06
N GLN A 14 -9.06 2.27 -11.85
CA GLN A 14 -7.64 1.88 -11.84
C GLN A 14 -6.99 2.02 -13.24
N ILE A 15 -7.69 1.62 -14.30
CA ILE A 15 -7.16 1.70 -15.67
C ILE A 15 -7.19 3.14 -16.19
N PHE A 16 -8.36 3.76 -16.23
CA PHE A 16 -8.55 5.06 -16.89
C PHE A 16 -8.24 6.24 -15.98
N GLY A 17 -8.48 6.10 -14.67
CA GLY A 17 -8.20 7.16 -13.69
C GLY A 17 -6.74 7.21 -13.25
N LEU A 18 -6.04 6.07 -13.20
CA LEU A 18 -4.68 5.98 -12.65
C LEU A 18 -3.65 5.52 -13.68
N LEU A 19 -3.75 4.27 -14.16
CA LEU A 19 -2.69 3.64 -14.95
C LEU A 19 -2.47 4.33 -16.30
N LEU A 20 -3.53 4.65 -17.03
CA LEU A 20 -3.45 5.31 -18.33
C LEU A 20 -2.81 6.71 -18.22
N PRO A 21 -3.27 7.63 -17.34
CA PRO A 21 -2.58 8.90 -17.11
C PRO A 21 -1.12 8.75 -16.70
N ALA A 22 -0.81 7.83 -15.78
CA ALA A 22 0.56 7.59 -15.33
C ALA A 22 1.47 7.10 -16.47
N PHE A 23 0.95 6.21 -17.31
CA PHE A 23 1.65 5.72 -18.50
C PHE A 23 1.91 6.85 -19.50
N LEU A 24 0.90 7.68 -19.80
CA LEU A 24 1.04 8.84 -20.70
C LEU A 24 2.08 9.84 -20.18
N VAL A 25 2.14 10.09 -18.88
CA VAL A 25 3.18 10.94 -18.28
C VAL A 25 4.56 10.29 -18.41
N THR A 26 4.66 8.98 -18.18
CA THR A 26 5.92 8.23 -18.24
C THR A 26 6.52 8.25 -19.65
N ILE A 27 5.71 8.05 -20.71
CA ILE A 27 6.21 8.04 -22.09
C ILE A 27 6.64 9.44 -22.57
N ASN A 28 5.97 10.49 -22.10
CA ASN A 28 6.20 11.87 -22.55
C ASN A 28 7.32 12.59 -21.78
N LYS A 29 7.63 12.15 -20.55
CA LYS A 29 8.71 12.75 -19.73
C LYS A 29 9.92 11.83 -19.70
N SER A 30 10.93 12.14 -20.51
CA SER A 30 12.20 11.39 -20.60
C SER A 30 12.86 11.16 -19.24
N LEU A 31 12.79 12.16 -18.34
CA LEU A 31 13.29 12.12 -16.98
C LEU A 31 12.65 11.01 -16.13
N ILE A 32 11.32 10.89 -16.20
CA ILE A 32 10.57 9.86 -15.47
C ILE A 32 10.88 8.48 -16.07
N ARG A 33 10.93 8.39 -17.40
CA ARG A 33 11.28 7.15 -18.10
C ARG A 33 12.67 6.64 -17.71
N SER A 34 13.66 7.51 -17.50
CA SER A 34 14.99 7.08 -17.06
C SER A 34 15.02 6.54 -15.63
N GLU A 35 14.24 7.15 -14.72
CA GLU A 35 14.12 6.69 -13.32
C GLU A 35 13.35 5.35 -13.23
N LEU A 36 12.50 5.05 -14.21
CA LEU A 36 11.78 3.77 -14.37
C LEU A 36 12.54 2.74 -15.21
N SER A 37 13.78 3.00 -15.63
CA SER A 37 14.57 2.03 -16.39
C SER A 37 14.63 0.69 -15.63
N PRO A 38 14.28 -0.43 -16.29
CA PRO A 38 13.96 -1.67 -15.59
C PRO A 38 15.21 -2.24 -14.92
N ARG A 39 15.28 -2.11 -13.60
CA ARG A 39 16.09 -3.00 -12.79
C ARG A 39 15.33 -4.30 -12.64
N LEU A 40 15.95 -5.40 -13.06
CA LEU A 40 15.33 -6.72 -12.98
C LEU A 40 15.04 -7.09 -11.52
N PHE A 41 13.89 -7.70 -11.31
CA PHE A 41 13.55 -8.33 -10.04
C PHE A 41 14.58 -9.42 -9.73
N LYS A 42 15.15 -9.40 -8.52
CA LYS A 42 16.04 -10.46 -8.03
C LYS A 42 15.25 -11.36 -7.10
N LEU A 43 15.40 -12.68 -7.23
CA LEU A 43 14.66 -13.65 -6.40
C LEU A 43 14.88 -13.42 -4.90
N ASP A 44 16.09 -13.03 -4.48
CA ASP A 44 16.39 -12.66 -3.09
C ASP A 44 15.50 -11.53 -2.56
N SER A 45 14.98 -10.67 -3.44
CA SER A 45 14.05 -9.60 -3.07
C SER A 45 12.74 -10.14 -2.52
N PHE A 46 12.31 -11.31 -2.95
CA PHE A 46 11.10 -11.96 -2.44
C PHE A 46 11.21 -12.22 -0.93
N TYR A 47 12.33 -12.80 -0.48
CA TYR A 47 12.54 -13.11 0.94
C TYR A 47 12.64 -11.85 1.80
N TRP A 48 13.29 -10.81 1.30
CA TRP A 48 13.32 -9.52 1.99
C TRP A 48 11.94 -8.89 2.09
N ILE A 49 11.19 -8.86 0.98
CA ILE A 49 9.82 -8.35 0.97
C ILE A 49 8.96 -9.09 2.00
N LEU A 50 9.03 -10.43 2.04
CA LEU A 50 8.30 -11.24 3.01
C LEU A 50 8.71 -10.92 4.45
N ALA A 51 10.02 -10.81 4.72
CA ALA A 51 10.52 -10.46 6.06
C ALA A 51 10.07 -9.07 6.50
N PHE A 52 10.21 -8.06 5.62
CA PHE A 52 9.72 -6.70 5.89
C PHE A 52 8.21 -6.70 6.10
N MET A 53 7.44 -7.45 5.31
CA MET A 53 5.98 -7.55 5.44
C MET A 53 5.57 -8.14 6.78
N ILE A 54 6.14 -9.28 7.19
CA ILE A 54 5.85 -9.91 8.48
C ILE A 54 6.19 -8.97 9.64
N CYS A 55 7.36 -8.33 9.59
CA CYS A 55 7.77 -7.35 10.59
C CYS A 55 6.94 -6.07 10.56
N PHE A 56 6.18 -5.78 9.50
CA PHE A 56 5.46 -4.53 9.34
C PHE A 56 3.97 -4.64 9.62
N LEU A 57 3.35 -5.81 9.38
CA LEU A 57 1.92 -6.05 9.60
C LEU A 57 1.41 -5.57 10.97
N PRO A 58 2.11 -5.83 12.10
CA PRO A 58 1.63 -5.37 13.40
C PRO A 58 1.71 -3.86 13.58
N SER A 59 2.66 -3.19 12.92
CA SER A 59 2.73 -1.72 12.91
C SER A 59 1.54 -1.13 12.15
N VAL A 60 1.10 -1.76 11.05
CA VAL A 60 -0.11 -1.36 10.33
C VAL A 60 -1.35 -1.56 11.19
N ALA A 61 -1.51 -2.74 11.79
CA ALA A 61 -2.61 -3.03 12.70
C ALA A 61 -2.67 -2.01 13.85
N CYS A 62 -1.53 -1.71 14.48
CA CYS A 62 -1.43 -0.69 15.50
C CYS A 62 -1.85 0.70 14.99
N SER A 63 -1.42 1.09 13.80
CA SER A 63 -1.80 2.39 13.22
C SER A 63 -3.28 2.48 12.88
N ALA A 64 -3.92 1.37 12.50
CA ALA A 64 -5.36 1.29 12.28
C ALA A 64 -6.12 1.52 13.60
N VAL A 65 -5.69 0.87 14.70
CA VAL A 65 -6.27 1.10 16.04
C VAL A 65 -6.15 2.56 16.46
N VAL A 66 -4.97 3.15 16.29
CA VAL A 66 -4.75 4.58 16.60
C VAL A 66 -5.67 5.45 15.75
N ASN A 67 -5.83 5.14 14.47
CA ASN A 67 -6.68 5.93 13.58
C ASN A 67 -8.17 5.85 13.98
N GLN A 68 -8.67 4.66 14.28
CA GLN A 68 -10.06 4.44 14.72
C GLN A 68 -10.35 5.06 16.09
N SER A 69 -9.33 5.33 16.91
CA SER A 69 -9.51 6.04 18.18
C SER A 69 -9.69 7.56 18.02
N ILE A 70 -9.47 8.11 16.82
CA ILE A 70 -9.62 9.54 16.53
C ILE A 70 -11.09 9.80 16.20
N PRO A 71 -11.80 10.66 16.98
CA PRO A 71 -13.19 11.01 16.68
C PRO A 71 -13.30 11.69 15.32
N LEU A 72 -14.19 11.19 14.47
CA LEU A 72 -14.46 11.78 13.16
C LEU A 72 -15.63 12.78 13.21
N PRO A 73 -15.60 13.84 12.40
CA PRO A 73 -16.75 14.72 12.22
C PRO A 73 -17.86 13.99 11.44
N GLU A 74 -19.13 14.40 11.63
CA GLU A 74 -20.31 13.72 11.04
C GLU A 74 -20.24 13.51 9.53
N TRP A 75 -19.68 14.47 8.78
CA TRP A 75 -19.51 14.35 7.33
C TRP A 75 -18.54 13.21 6.95
N ALA A 76 -17.54 12.94 7.79
CA ALA A 76 -16.59 11.86 7.58
C ALA A 76 -17.22 10.53 7.97
N THR A 77 -17.88 10.44 9.13
CA THR A 77 -18.58 9.22 9.58
C THR A 77 -19.61 8.74 8.56
N SER A 78 -20.45 9.64 8.05
CA SER A 78 -21.45 9.28 7.02
C SER A 78 -20.84 8.87 5.67
N THR A 79 -19.59 9.24 5.41
CA THR A 79 -18.82 8.76 4.25
C THR A 79 -18.27 7.37 4.51
N GLU A 80 -17.73 7.12 5.71
CA GLU A 80 -17.24 5.81 6.14
C GLU A 80 -18.35 4.76 6.11
N ASP A 81 -19.54 5.05 6.64
CA ASP A 81 -20.67 4.13 6.64
C ASP A 81 -21.03 3.69 5.21
N LYS A 82 -21.02 4.63 4.27
CA LYS A 82 -21.26 4.33 2.84
C LYS A 82 -20.14 3.51 2.24
N LEU A 83 -18.88 3.84 2.54
CA LEU A 83 -17.73 3.08 2.04
C LEU A 83 -17.75 1.65 2.58
N ALA A 84 -18.07 1.45 3.86
CA ALA A 84 -18.22 0.13 4.47
C ALA A 84 -19.31 -0.70 3.77
N GLU A 85 -20.48 -0.12 3.52
CA GLU A 85 -21.57 -0.80 2.78
C GLU A 85 -21.15 -1.20 1.35
N LEU A 86 -20.42 -0.33 0.66
CA LEU A 86 -19.90 -0.63 -0.68
C LEU A 86 -18.82 -1.71 -0.66
N LEU A 87 -17.91 -1.67 0.32
CA LEU A 87 -16.87 -2.67 0.51
C LEU A 87 -17.48 -4.03 0.82
N GLU A 88 -18.48 -4.12 1.70
CA GLU A 88 -19.18 -5.37 2.01
C GLU A 88 -19.81 -6.00 0.76
N LYS A 89 -20.50 -5.19 -0.06
CA LYS A 89 -21.11 -5.65 -1.31
C LYS A 89 -20.08 -6.10 -2.35
N MET A 90 -18.89 -5.49 -2.34
CA MET A 90 -17.83 -5.79 -3.29
C MET A 90 -17.00 -7.01 -2.88
N LEU A 91 -16.78 -7.20 -1.58
CA LEU A 91 -15.95 -8.26 -1.00
C LEU A 91 -16.73 -9.55 -0.71
N LYS A 92 -18.04 -9.58 -0.98
CA LYS A 92 -18.82 -10.81 -0.91
C LYS A 92 -18.33 -11.81 -1.97
N MET A 93 -17.69 -12.88 -1.50
CA MET A 93 -17.13 -13.94 -2.34
C MET A 93 -17.76 -15.28 -1.93
N ASP A 94 -18.55 -15.87 -2.82
CA ASP A 94 -19.26 -17.14 -2.56
C ASP A 94 -18.51 -18.35 -3.17
N SER A 95 -17.53 -18.09 -4.05
CA SER A 95 -16.79 -19.11 -4.78
C SER A 95 -15.31 -18.79 -4.94
N PHE A 96 -14.51 -19.81 -5.27
CA PHE A 96 -13.10 -19.63 -5.63
C PHE A 96 -12.92 -18.73 -6.87
N SER A 97 -13.90 -18.70 -7.78
CA SER A 97 -13.88 -17.79 -8.93
C SER A 97 -14.00 -16.33 -8.47
N ASP A 98 -14.88 -16.03 -7.52
CA ASP A 98 -15.03 -14.68 -6.97
C ASP A 98 -13.75 -14.22 -6.27
N TYR A 99 -13.09 -15.13 -5.55
CA TYR A 99 -11.78 -14.90 -4.95
C TYR A 99 -10.72 -14.55 -6.00
N LEU A 100 -10.64 -15.30 -7.11
CA LEU A 100 -9.68 -15.00 -8.18
C LEU A 100 -9.94 -13.63 -8.83
N VAL A 101 -11.21 -13.30 -9.05
CA VAL A 101 -11.60 -11.98 -9.55
C VAL A 101 -11.13 -10.90 -8.57
N MET A 102 -11.39 -11.06 -7.27
CA MET A 102 -10.95 -10.12 -6.23
C MET A 102 -9.43 -10.01 -6.12
N MET A 103 -8.70 -11.12 -6.22
CA MET A 103 -7.25 -11.08 -6.22
C MET A 103 -6.71 -10.23 -7.37
N ILE A 104 -7.30 -10.36 -8.56
CA ILE A 104 -6.87 -9.58 -9.73
C ILE A 104 -7.28 -8.11 -9.57
N THR A 105 -8.53 -7.83 -9.20
CA THR A 105 -9.09 -6.48 -9.27
C THR A 105 -8.81 -5.62 -8.04
N ALA A 106 -8.61 -6.24 -6.87
CA ALA A 106 -8.40 -5.56 -5.60
C ALA A 106 -7.00 -5.75 -5.00
N ALA A 107 -6.20 -6.73 -5.46
CA ALA A 107 -4.80 -6.84 -5.05
C ALA A 107 -3.82 -6.51 -6.19
N VAL A 108 -3.87 -7.23 -7.32
CA VAL A 108 -2.89 -7.07 -8.40
C VAL A 108 -3.03 -5.72 -9.13
N LEU A 109 -4.24 -5.41 -9.61
CA LEU A 109 -4.47 -4.22 -10.42
C LEU A 109 -4.15 -2.91 -9.66
N PRO A 110 -4.62 -2.72 -8.40
CA PRO A 110 -4.25 -1.55 -7.61
C PRO A 110 -2.74 -1.49 -7.34
N ALA A 111 -2.11 -2.62 -6.98
CA ALA A 111 -0.67 -2.65 -6.75
C ALA A 111 0.13 -2.18 -7.98
N VAL A 112 -0.28 -2.57 -9.19
CA VAL A 112 0.40 -2.09 -10.40
C VAL A 112 0.10 -0.62 -10.67
N ALA A 113 -1.18 -0.23 -10.68
CA ALA A 113 -1.61 1.10 -11.06
C ALA A 113 -1.14 2.17 -10.06
N GLU A 114 -1.33 1.93 -8.78
CA GLU A 114 -0.96 2.88 -7.73
C GLU A 114 0.56 3.01 -7.62
N GLU A 115 1.33 1.91 -7.61
CA GLU A 115 2.79 2.04 -7.56
C GLU A 115 3.34 2.78 -8.79
N TRP A 116 2.73 2.62 -9.97
CA TRP A 116 3.11 3.38 -11.14
C TRP A 116 2.88 4.88 -10.96
N VAL A 117 1.70 5.28 -10.45
CA VAL A 117 1.36 6.68 -10.16
C VAL A 117 2.29 7.23 -9.08
N PHE A 118 2.42 6.53 -7.96
CA PHE A 118 3.06 7.08 -6.77
C PHE A 118 4.57 7.00 -6.84
N ARG A 119 5.13 5.85 -7.24
CA ARG A 119 6.58 5.59 -7.17
C ARG A 119 7.20 5.92 -8.52
N GLY A 120 6.54 5.48 -9.60
CA GLY A 120 6.97 5.79 -10.95
C GLY A 120 6.89 7.28 -11.29
N VAL A 121 5.78 7.95 -10.96
CA VAL A 121 5.51 9.31 -11.41
C VAL A 121 5.66 10.35 -10.29
N LEU A 122 4.89 10.25 -9.19
CA LEU A 122 4.80 11.31 -8.18
C LEU A 122 6.10 11.46 -7.38
N GLN A 123 6.61 10.38 -6.77
CA GLN A 123 7.82 10.41 -5.94
C GLN A 123 9.03 10.89 -6.75
N ASN A 124 9.17 10.47 -8.00
CA ASN A 124 10.23 10.96 -8.89
C ASN A 124 10.06 12.44 -9.24
N GLN A 125 8.84 12.90 -9.56
CA GLN A 125 8.62 14.33 -9.82
C GLN A 125 8.91 15.18 -8.58
N LEU A 126 8.46 14.76 -7.40
CA LEU A 126 8.74 15.45 -6.14
C LEU A 126 10.24 15.45 -5.80
N LYS A 127 10.97 14.38 -6.12
CA LYS A 127 12.44 14.32 -5.96
C LYS A 127 13.12 15.44 -6.74
N HIS A 128 12.70 15.68 -7.99
CA HIS A 128 13.25 16.76 -8.80
C HIS A 128 12.78 18.14 -8.34
N LEU A 129 11.50 18.27 -7.96
CA LEU A 129 10.92 19.53 -7.50
C LEU A 129 11.55 20.02 -6.19
N PHE A 130 11.65 19.15 -5.19
CA PHE A 130 12.18 19.49 -3.88
C PHE A 130 13.70 19.38 -3.79
N LYS A 131 14.36 18.79 -4.81
CA LYS A 131 15.77 18.41 -4.77
C LYS A 131 16.12 17.59 -3.52
N SER A 132 15.15 16.82 -3.02
CA SER A 132 15.24 16.08 -1.76
C SER A 132 14.48 14.77 -1.87
N GLN A 133 15.23 13.69 -1.80
CA GLN A 133 14.67 12.34 -1.85
C GLN A 133 13.84 12.02 -0.61
N ILE A 134 14.23 12.55 0.56
CA ILE A 134 13.49 12.38 1.82
C ILE A 134 12.14 13.10 1.72
N SER A 135 12.12 14.36 1.28
CA SER A 135 10.89 15.13 1.14
C SER A 135 9.95 14.51 0.11
N ALA A 136 10.49 14.03 -1.01
CA ALA A 136 9.72 13.34 -2.02
C ALA A 136 9.08 12.05 -1.51
N TRP A 137 9.84 11.25 -0.76
CA TRP A 137 9.35 10.03 -0.12
C TRP A 137 8.24 10.31 0.89
N LEU A 138 8.45 11.26 1.81
CA LEU A 138 7.46 11.60 2.83
C LEU A 138 6.17 12.14 2.22
N VAL A 139 6.29 13.13 1.31
CA VAL A 139 5.11 13.78 0.72
C VAL A 139 4.33 12.81 -0.17
N SER A 140 5.00 12.00 -1.01
CA SER A 140 4.29 11.00 -1.82
C SER A 140 3.57 9.96 -0.97
N SER A 141 4.13 9.58 0.19
CA SER A 141 3.51 8.62 1.13
C SER A 141 2.29 9.22 1.85
N ILE A 142 2.35 10.50 2.23
CA ILE A 142 1.21 11.20 2.81
C ILE A 142 0.08 11.34 1.79
N VAL A 143 0.41 11.78 0.56
CA VAL A 143 -0.57 11.89 -0.53
C VAL A 143 -1.18 10.52 -0.83
N PHE A 144 -0.38 9.45 -0.86
CA PHE A 144 -0.87 8.09 -1.02
C PHE A 144 -1.97 7.74 0.00
N GLY A 145 -1.75 8.00 1.30
CA GLY A 145 -2.77 7.72 2.30
C GLY A 145 -4.03 8.59 2.18
N VAL A 146 -3.85 9.90 1.95
CA VAL A 146 -4.95 10.88 2.00
C VAL A 146 -5.89 10.80 0.80
N ILE A 147 -5.39 10.53 -0.42
CA ILE A 147 -6.23 10.57 -1.62
C ILE A 147 -7.28 9.46 -1.70
N HIS A 148 -7.20 8.48 -0.81
CA HIS A 148 -8.18 7.40 -0.72
C HIS A 148 -9.50 7.86 -0.13
N MET A 149 -9.55 9.06 0.47
CA MET A 149 -10.77 9.69 1.00
C MET A 149 -11.55 8.80 1.99
N GLN A 150 -10.83 7.91 2.67
CA GLN A 150 -11.33 7.05 3.74
C GLN A 150 -10.53 7.36 5.00
N MET A 151 -11.08 8.22 5.84
CA MET A 151 -10.50 8.74 7.08
C MET A 151 -10.14 7.63 8.07
N GLU A 152 -10.94 6.58 8.20
CA GLU A 152 -10.63 5.43 9.07
C GLU A 152 -9.41 4.62 8.61
N GLY A 153 -9.00 4.76 7.35
CA GLY A 153 -7.83 4.08 6.77
C GLY A 153 -6.60 4.97 6.52
N VAL A 154 -6.64 6.27 6.83
CA VAL A 154 -5.56 7.20 6.43
C VAL A 154 -4.22 6.84 7.05
N LEU A 155 -4.12 6.69 8.38
CA LEU A 155 -2.83 6.39 9.03
C LEU A 155 -2.20 5.06 8.57
N PRO A 156 -2.91 3.92 8.53
CA PRO A 156 -2.33 2.68 8.03
C PRO A 156 -1.89 2.78 6.57
N ARG A 157 -2.61 3.54 5.73
CA ARG A 157 -2.20 3.76 4.33
C ARG A 157 -1.00 4.69 4.21
N ILE A 158 -0.88 5.74 5.02
CA ILE A 158 0.35 6.57 5.05
C ILE A 158 1.54 5.69 5.44
N LEU A 159 1.38 4.85 6.46
CA LEU A 159 2.45 3.98 6.93
C LEU A 159 2.86 2.97 5.84
N LEU A 160 1.88 2.32 5.18
CA LEU A 160 2.14 1.46 4.02
C LEU A 160 2.84 2.24 2.91
N GLY A 161 2.39 3.48 2.66
CA GLY A 161 2.97 4.38 1.69
C GLY A 161 4.44 4.65 1.93
N LEU A 162 4.81 4.89 3.19
CA LEU A 162 6.18 5.08 3.65
C LEU A 162 7.03 3.84 3.38
N LEU A 163 6.52 2.64 3.69
CA LEU A 163 7.28 1.42 3.43
C LEU A 163 7.49 1.16 1.93
N LEU A 164 6.42 1.26 1.13
CA LEU A 164 6.48 1.07 -0.32
C LEU A 164 7.41 2.08 -1.01
N GLY A 165 7.33 3.34 -0.60
CA GLY A 165 8.20 4.40 -1.11
C GLY A 165 9.66 4.25 -0.68
N LEU A 166 9.90 3.67 0.51
CA LEU A 166 11.25 3.34 0.97
C LEU A 166 11.82 2.15 0.20
N VAL A 167 11.05 1.09 -0.02
CA VAL A 167 11.42 -0.07 -0.85
C VAL A 167 11.80 0.40 -2.25
N TYR A 168 10.98 1.26 -2.87
CA TYR A 168 11.27 1.82 -4.17
C TYR A 168 12.56 2.66 -4.14
N TRP A 169 12.69 3.58 -3.19
CA TRP A 169 13.89 4.41 -3.06
C TRP A 169 15.16 3.55 -2.91
N LYS A 170 15.14 2.51 -2.09
CA LYS A 170 16.33 1.73 -1.77
C LYS A 170 16.71 0.71 -2.83
N THR A 171 15.71 0.11 -3.49
CA THR A 171 15.94 -0.92 -4.51
C THR A 171 15.99 -0.36 -5.93
N GLN A 172 15.42 0.84 -6.14
CA GLN A 172 15.26 1.47 -7.45
C GLN A 172 14.55 0.54 -8.46
N CYS A 173 13.66 -0.30 -7.95
CA CYS A 173 12.92 -1.30 -8.72
C CYS A 173 11.45 -1.21 -8.33
N ILE A 174 10.61 -0.73 -9.26
CA ILE A 174 9.17 -0.59 -9.01
C ILE A 174 8.49 -1.95 -8.77
N TRP A 175 8.99 -3.02 -9.39
CA TRP A 175 8.46 -4.37 -9.21
C TRP A 175 8.57 -4.87 -7.77
N ASN A 176 9.56 -4.41 -7.00
CA ASN A 176 9.66 -4.76 -5.59
C ASN A 176 8.53 -4.12 -4.78
N SER A 177 8.20 -2.85 -5.06
CA SER A 177 7.07 -2.18 -4.42
C SER A 177 5.74 -2.74 -4.88
N ILE A 178 5.57 -3.04 -6.18
CA ILE A 178 4.37 -3.71 -6.72
C ILE A 178 4.16 -5.06 -6.04
N LEU A 179 5.20 -5.88 -5.93
CA LEU A 179 5.10 -7.19 -5.28
C LEU A 179 4.76 -7.05 -3.79
N PHE A 180 5.41 -6.13 -3.09
CA PHE A 180 5.09 -5.86 -1.69
C PHE A 180 3.61 -5.46 -1.53
N HIS A 181 3.14 -4.50 -2.33
CA HIS A 181 1.77 -3.99 -2.28
C HIS A 181 0.76 -5.10 -2.63
N PHE A 182 1.02 -5.87 -3.70
CA PHE A 182 0.21 -7.02 -4.08
C PHE A 182 0.11 -8.05 -2.93
N LEU A 183 1.23 -8.43 -2.31
CA LEU A 183 1.21 -9.39 -1.21
C LEU A 183 0.43 -8.83 -0.01
N PHE A 184 0.61 -7.55 0.32
CA PHE A 184 -0.09 -6.89 1.40
C PHE A 184 -1.62 -6.89 1.19
N ASN A 185 -2.10 -6.53 0.00
CA ASN A 185 -3.53 -6.57 -0.32
C ASN A 185 -4.04 -8.01 -0.48
N GLY A 186 -3.24 -8.89 -1.08
CA GLY A 186 -3.58 -10.29 -1.30
C GLY A 186 -3.78 -11.06 -0.01
N VAL A 187 -2.99 -10.76 1.04
CA VAL A 187 -3.21 -11.31 2.39
C VAL A 187 -4.57 -10.88 2.94
N GLN A 188 -4.96 -9.61 2.80
CA GLN A 188 -6.27 -9.12 3.26
C GLN A 188 -7.42 -9.78 2.50
N ILE A 189 -7.36 -9.81 1.16
CA ILE A 189 -8.40 -10.46 0.33
C ILE A 189 -8.51 -11.96 0.67
N THR A 190 -7.39 -12.63 0.89
CA THR A 190 -7.37 -14.05 1.29
C THR A 190 -7.96 -14.24 2.68
N ALA A 191 -7.67 -13.35 3.62
CA ALA A 191 -8.26 -13.40 4.96
C ALA A 191 -9.78 -13.25 4.90
N VAL A 192 -10.30 -12.29 4.11
CA VAL A 192 -11.75 -12.12 3.91
C VAL A 192 -12.39 -13.37 3.30
N TYR A 193 -11.76 -13.97 2.27
CA TYR A 193 -12.28 -15.19 1.63
C TYR A 193 -12.33 -16.40 2.58
N LEU A 194 -11.29 -16.59 3.39
CA LEU A 194 -11.19 -17.75 4.29
C LEU A 194 -12.04 -17.61 5.56
N LEU A 195 -12.17 -16.38 6.08
CA LEU A 195 -12.89 -16.11 7.33
C LEU A 195 -14.35 -15.74 7.10
N GLY A 196 -14.71 -15.30 5.89
CA GLY A 196 -16.06 -14.84 5.56
C GLY A 196 -16.44 -13.50 6.22
N GLU A 197 -15.49 -12.85 6.88
CA GLU A 197 -15.68 -11.56 7.55
C GLU A 197 -15.03 -10.44 6.73
N THR A 198 -15.80 -9.40 6.42
CA THR A 198 -15.30 -8.20 5.73
C THR A 198 -14.67 -7.18 6.68
N ASN A 199 -14.91 -7.32 7.98
CA ASN A 199 -14.54 -6.40 9.07
C ASN A 199 -13.58 -7.05 10.08
N ILE A 200 -12.70 -7.94 9.60
CA ILE A 200 -11.73 -8.69 10.44
C ILE A 200 -10.92 -7.74 11.32
N GLU A 201 -10.49 -6.62 10.75
CA GLU A 201 -9.70 -5.62 11.46
C GLU A 201 -10.49 -5.00 12.61
N SER A 202 -11.68 -4.42 12.37
CA SER A 202 -12.47 -3.78 13.42
C SER A 202 -12.90 -4.76 14.53
N ASN A 203 -13.23 -6.01 14.18
CA ASN A 203 -13.62 -7.04 15.15
C ASN A 203 -12.44 -7.45 16.05
N ALA A 204 -11.27 -7.67 15.46
CA ALA A 204 -10.05 -7.96 16.22
C ALA A 204 -9.68 -6.79 17.15
N PHE A 205 -9.88 -5.55 16.70
CA PHE A 205 -9.57 -4.34 17.47
C PHE A 205 -10.56 -4.04 18.60
N GLN A 206 -11.85 -4.35 18.44
CA GLN A 206 -12.84 -4.15 19.51
C GLN A 206 -12.55 -5.03 20.74
N SER A 207 -11.91 -6.17 20.54
CA SER A 207 -11.48 -7.09 21.60
C SER A 207 -10.10 -6.78 22.19
N ALA A 208 -9.40 -5.77 21.64
CA ALA A 208 -7.98 -5.54 21.87
C ALA A 208 -7.67 -4.50 22.97
N ASP A 209 -6.63 -4.78 23.76
CA ASP A 209 -6.02 -3.82 24.67
C ASP A 209 -5.08 -2.88 23.88
N LEU A 210 -5.48 -1.62 23.72
CA LEU A 210 -4.76 -0.57 22.98
C LEU A 210 -3.27 -0.49 23.38
N VAL A 211 -2.96 -0.64 24.66
CA VAL A 211 -1.58 -0.55 25.16
C VAL A 211 -0.73 -1.71 24.63
N LYS A 212 -1.30 -2.92 24.55
CA LYS A 212 -0.60 -4.08 23.99
C LYS A 212 -0.35 -3.93 22.49
N PHE A 213 -1.31 -3.38 21.74
CA PHE A 213 -1.12 -3.10 20.32
C PHE A 213 -0.04 -2.05 20.05
N LEU A 214 0.00 -0.98 20.86
CA LEU A 214 1.05 0.03 20.78
C LEU A 214 2.45 -0.56 21.07
N GLN A 215 2.56 -1.44 22.08
CA GLN A 215 3.80 -2.14 22.38
C GLN A 215 4.26 -3.04 21.23
N ILE A 216 3.35 -3.85 20.67
CA ILE A 216 3.66 -4.73 19.53
C ILE A 216 4.04 -3.88 18.29
N GLY A 217 3.30 -2.80 18.01
CA GLY A 217 3.60 -1.85 16.94
C GLY A 217 4.98 -1.20 17.09
N ALA A 218 5.36 -0.79 18.29
CA ALA A 218 6.68 -0.21 18.57
C ALA A 218 7.81 -1.24 18.42
N MET A 219 7.63 -2.46 18.93
CA MET A 219 8.61 -3.55 18.80
C MET A 219 8.84 -3.94 17.34
N THR A 220 7.77 -3.93 16.54
CA THR A 220 7.83 -4.25 15.12
C THR A 220 8.53 -3.17 14.30
N LEU A 221 8.22 -1.90 14.52
CA LEU A 221 8.98 -0.78 13.92
C LEU A 221 10.46 -0.83 14.31
N PHE A 222 10.77 -1.16 15.56
CA PHE A 222 12.16 -1.33 16.00
C PHE A 222 12.86 -2.48 15.27
N SER A 223 12.16 -3.58 15.00
CA SER A 223 12.71 -4.74 14.26
C SER A 223 13.03 -4.46 12.78
N LEU A 224 12.41 -3.42 12.19
CA LEU A 224 12.72 -2.99 10.82
C LEU A 224 14.14 -2.39 10.72
N VAL A 225 14.68 -1.84 11.81
CA VAL A 225 16.02 -1.24 11.85
C VAL A 225 17.13 -2.27 11.61
N PRO A 226 17.26 -3.36 12.40
CA PRO A 226 18.26 -4.39 12.15
C PRO A 226 18.01 -5.09 10.80
N LEU A 227 16.76 -5.34 10.42
CA LEU A 227 16.41 -5.94 9.14
C LEU A 227 16.90 -5.09 7.95
N PHE A 228 16.77 -3.77 8.06
CA PHE A 228 17.32 -2.81 7.11
C PHE A 228 18.85 -2.88 7.03
N PHE A 229 19.56 -2.94 8.16
CA PHE A 229 21.03 -3.04 8.15
C PHE A 229 21.52 -4.38 7.58
N ILE A 230 20.85 -5.49 7.90
CA ILE A 230 21.19 -6.82 7.39
C ILE A 230 20.97 -6.85 5.87
N SER A 231 19.83 -6.37 5.40
CA SER A 231 19.53 -6.34 3.97
C SER A 231 20.46 -5.41 3.17
N LYS A 232 20.94 -4.33 3.80
CA LYS A 232 22.03 -3.49 3.25
C LYS A 232 23.36 -4.24 3.20
N LYS A 233 23.75 -4.93 4.27
CA LYS A 233 24.99 -5.72 4.33
C LYS A 233 25.01 -6.83 3.27
N LEU A 234 23.85 -7.43 3.01
CA LEU A 234 23.65 -8.48 2.02
C LEU A 234 23.40 -7.94 0.60
N GLY A 235 23.50 -6.62 0.39
CA GLY A 235 23.49 -6.00 -0.94
C GLY A 235 22.11 -5.91 -1.61
N TRP A 236 21.02 -6.18 -0.89
CA TRP A 236 19.65 -6.00 -1.42
C TRP A 236 19.30 -4.52 -1.55
N ILE A 237 19.60 -3.75 -0.51
CA ILE A 237 19.47 -2.29 -0.52
C ILE A 237 20.78 -1.69 -1.02
N SER A 238 20.71 -1.07 -2.18
CA SER A 238 21.84 -0.29 -2.70
C SER A 238 21.97 1.04 -1.96
N THR A 239 23.19 1.47 -1.66
CA THR A 239 23.44 2.87 -1.36
C THR A 239 23.26 3.66 -2.65
N PRO A 240 22.33 4.63 -2.74
CA PRO A 240 22.26 5.48 -3.92
C PRO A 240 23.61 6.16 -4.11
N LYS A 241 24.14 6.12 -5.33
CA LYS A 241 25.28 6.96 -5.70
C LYS A 241 24.83 8.40 -5.46
N THR A 242 25.46 9.09 -4.53
CA THR A 242 25.29 10.53 -4.38
C THR A 242 25.79 11.16 -5.68
N SER A 243 24.85 11.66 -6.49
CA SER A 243 25.15 12.58 -7.59
C SER A 243 25.37 13.97 -7.03
#